data_AF-A0A7W1F4C4-F1
#
_entry.id   AF-A0A7W1F4C4-F1
#
_cell.length_a   1.000
_cell.length_b   1.000
_cell.length_c   1.000
_cell.angle_alpha   90.00
_cell.angle_beta   90.00
_cell.angle_gamma   90.00
#
_symmetry.space_group_name_H-M   'P 1'
#
loop_
_entity.id
_entity.type
_entity.pdbx_description
1 polymer ?
#
loop_
_entity_poly.entity_id
_entity_poly.type
_entity_poly.pdbx_seq_one_letter_code
_entity_poly.pdbx_strand_id
1 'polypeptide(L)'
;MTTRRFTVAGSDALERRLTELMSEVGDRLRDALPARDVRCSALIGGYGRGEGGVVVEDGEERPHNNFDLLIVAEAHAHRRQAELKVAAERAIALVARAARVAIDVGTTSVRNLRWSVCLVMWYDMRFGHRLVLGDADYLPGLTRFTVERIDPRDVRSLLVNRGTLLVLNRLLDAGDPVHRMAMLRHAMKAVIGFGDALLFSVGSYHWSYVEKRARMRACRVASGAFRDLYDQAAAFRFRPDYAAWAATDVRAWLDGIIPELAKAHQQVEATLLARPPLPWSDYPGALSRAALSGPPSGPRALVRRARSLMGSRPCPFPASTLARWGWRCLGASGQLAAAFPGVAYPSAGDASRSRSAAILGCSTGDAALTRAFLGRWGRDADSNFSAALRRFGVTLEGQP
;
A
#
# COMPACT_ATOMS: atom_id res chain seq x y z
N MET A 1 19.61 -22.64 13.63
CA MET A 1 18.71 -21.88 12.73
C MET A 1 19.23 -22.05 11.31
N THR A 2 18.53 -22.75 10.42
CA THR A 2 18.83 -22.70 8.98
C THR A 2 18.74 -21.24 8.54
N THR A 3 19.87 -20.66 8.12
CA THR A 3 20.04 -19.25 7.81
C THR A 3 19.25 -18.89 6.55
N ARG A 4 17.96 -18.57 6.74
CA ARG A 4 17.14 -18.01 5.65
C ARG A 4 17.76 -16.68 5.20
N ARG A 5 17.85 -16.45 3.90
CA ARG A 5 18.33 -15.18 3.33
C ARG A 5 17.33 -14.05 3.62
N PHE A 6 17.79 -12.81 3.62
CA PHE A 6 17.01 -11.58 3.69
C PHE A 6 16.70 -11.03 2.29
N THR A 7 17.45 -11.42 1.27
CA THR A 7 17.34 -10.89 -0.09
C THR A 7 17.28 -12.01 -1.13
N VAL A 8 16.72 -11.68 -2.31
CA VAL A 8 16.69 -12.61 -3.46
C VAL A 8 18.06 -12.67 -4.14
N ALA A 9 18.73 -11.52 -4.28
CA ALA A 9 19.87 -11.34 -5.20
C ALA A 9 21.16 -10.85 -4.52
N GLY A 10 21.17 -10.72 -3.19
CA GLY A 10 22.35 -10.29 -2.45
C GLY A 10 23.38 -11.40 -2.30
N SER A 11 24.64 -11.03 -2.21
CA SER A 11 25.76 -11.91 -1.92
C SER A 11 25.71 -12.47 -0.49
N ASP A 12 26.44 -13.55 -0.23
CA ASP A 12 26.55 -14.11 1.12
C ASP A 12 27.21 -13.14 2.11
N ALA A 13 28.05 -12.22 1.62
CA ALA A 13 28.62 -11.15 2.44
C ALA A 13 27.56 -10.13 2.89
N LEU A 14 26.62 -9.75 2.01
CA LEU A 14 25.48 -8.93 2.41
C LEU A 14 24.59 -9.69 3.42
N GLU A 15 24.30 -10.96 3.17
CA GLU A 15 23.45 -11.77 4.04
C GLU A 15 24.01 -11.93 5.46
N ARG A 16 25.34 -12.10 5.60
CA ARG A 16 25.99 -12.09 6.92
C ARG A 16 25.83 -10.76 7.63
N ARG A 17 26.13 -9.64 6.96
CA ARG A 17 25.97 -8.28 7.51
C ARG A 17 24.52 -8.01 7.95
N LEU A 18 23.54 -8.45 7.18
CA LEU A 18 22.12 -8.33 7.53
C LEU A 18 21.72 -9.19 8.72
N THR A 19 22.29 -10.39 8.83
CA THR A 19 22.07 -11.27 9.97
C THR A 19 22.62 -10.65 11.25
N GLU A 20 23.86 -10.14 11.20
CA GLU A 20 24.50 -9.43 12.32
C GLU A 20 23.71 -8.20 12.72
N LEU A 21 23.32 -7.36 11.76
CA LEU A 21 22.50 -6.17 11.98
C LEU A 21 21.17 -6.50 12.68
N MET A 22 20.45 -7.52 12.20
CA MET A 22 19.16 -7.89 12.79
C MET A 22 19.30 -8.57 14.15
N SER A 23 20.41 -9.26 14.40
CA SER A 23 20.76 -9.78 15.73
C SER A 23 20.99 -8.62 16.71
N GLU A 24 21.80 -7.64 16.33
CA GLU A 24 22.06 -6.47 17.18
C GLU A 24 20.77 -5.69 17.45
N VAL A 25 19.94 -5.47 16.42
CA VAL A 25 18.60 -4.87 16.60
C VAL A 25 17.77 -5.66 17.62
N GLY A 26 17.75 -6.99 17.52
CA GLY A 26 17.04 -7.85 18.46
C GLY A 26 17.52 -7.69 19.91
N ASP A 27 18.84 -7.59 20.11
CA ASP A 27 19.45 -7.38 21.42
C ASP A 27 19.11 -5.99 21.99
N ARG A 28 19.24 -4.92 21.19
CA ARG A 28 18.85 -3.56 21.62
C ARG A 28 17.37 -3.47 22.01
N LEU A 29 16.49 -4.14 21.28
CA LEU A 29 15.07 -4.16 21.61
C LEU A 29 14.80 -4.95 22.89
N ARG A 30 15.50 -6.08 23.11
CA ARG A 30 15.36 -6.90 24.32
C ARG A 30 15.72 -6.09 25.57
N ASP A 31 16.77 -5.28 25.49
CA ASP A 31 17.23 -4.46 26.61
C ASP A 31 16.31 -3.26 26.86
N ALA A 32 15.77 -2.66 25.80
CA ALA A 32 14.97 -1.44 25.90
C ALA A 32 13.48 -1.67 26.18
N LEU A 33 12.93 -2.82 25.79
CA LEU A 33 11.49 -3.08 25.85
C LEU A 33 11.14 -4.08 26.98
N PRO A 34 10.20 -3.75 27.88
CA PRO A 34 9.79 -4.67 28.92
C PRO A 34 9.15 -5.94 28.33
N ALA A 35 9.68 -7.12 28.67
CA ALA A 35 9.20 -8.40 28.16
C ALA A 35 7.69 -8.63 28.37
N ARG A 36 7.13 -8.13 29.49
CA ARG A 36 5.69 -8.21 29.78
C ARG A 36 4.79 -7.37 28.87
N ASP A 37 5.36 -6.40 28.16
CA ASP A 37 4.61 -5.46 27.33
C ASP A 37 4.67 -5.82 25.83
N VAL A 38 5.57 -6.72 25.44
CA VAL A 38 5.83 -7.10 24.05
C VAL A 38 5.62 -8.60 23.87
N ARG A 39 4.64 -8.96 23.04
CA ARG A 39 4.42 -10.34 22.61
C ARG A 39 5.55 -10.82 21.69
N CYS A 40 5.79 -10.04 20.64
CA CYS A 40 6.88 -10.30 19.69
C CYS A 40 7.24 -9.02 18.93
N SER A 41 8.43 -8.99 18.37
CA SER A 41 8.87 -8.06 17.32
C SER A 41 9.28 -8.87 16.10
N ALA A 42 8.84 -8.46 14.92
CA ALA A 42 9.14 -9.15 13.69
C ALA A 42 9.47 -8.18 12.56
N LEU A 43 10.46 -8.54 11.76
CA LEU A 43 10.73 -7.92 10.48
C LEU A 43 9.67 -8.41 9.47
N ILE A 44 8.98 -7.48 8.84
CA ILE A 44 7.97 -7.74 7.81
C ILE A 44 8.45 -7.15 6.47
N GLY A 45 7.55 -7.02 5.48
CA GLY A 45 7.89 -6.38 4.21
C GLY A 45 8.79 -7.27 3.34
N GLY A 46 9.71 -6.67 2.58
CA GLY A 46 10.60 -7.41 1.66
C GLY A 46 11.60 -8.28 2.41
N TYR A 47 12.34 -7.71 3.36
CA TYR A 47 13.37 -8.43 4.11
C TYR A 47 12.80 -9.47 5.07
N GLY A 48 11.59 -9.26 5.62
CA GLY A 48 10.89 -10.27 6.42
C GLY A 48 10.58 -11.54 5.62
N ARG A 49 10.32 -11.40 4.32
CA ARG A 49 10.06 -12.51 3.38
C ARG A 49 11.31 -13.20 2.86
N GLY A 50 12.50 -12.64 3.13
CA GLY A 50 13.72 -13.04 2.45
C GLY A 50 13.83 -12.52 1.01
N GLU A 51 13.06 -11.48 0.67
CA GLU A 51 12.94 -10.94 -0.68
C GLU A 51 13.28 -9.43 -0.73
N GLY A 52 14.15 -9.00 0.18
CA GLY A 52 14.70 -7.66 0.22
C GLY A 52 15.42 -7.29 -1.08
N GLY A 53 15.34 -6.01 -1.44
CA GLY A 53 16.01 -5.47 -2.61
C GLY A 53 17.46 -5.12 -2.30
N VAL A 54 18.33 -5.21 -3.30
CA VAL A 54 19.77 -4.95 -3.19
C VAL A 54 20.17 -3.90 -4.22
N VAL A 55 20.95 -2.93 -3.80
CA VAL A 55 21.59 -1.94 -4.67
C VAL A 55 23.11 -2.06 -4.51
N VAL A 56 23.86 -1.70 -5.55
CA VAL A 56 25.32 -1.56 -5.46
C VAL A 56 25.63 -0.07 -5.44
N GLU A 57 26.25 0.39 -4.35
CA GLU A 57 26.69 1.77 -4.16
C GLU A 57 28.19 1.73 -3.86
N ASP A 58 28.98 2.51 -4.61
CA ASP A 58 30.45 2.57 -4.44
C ASP A 58 31.14 1.19 -4.51
N GLY A 59 30.60 0.27 -5.33
CA GLY A 59 31.11 -1.09 -5.46
C GLY A 59 30.68 -2.06 -4.35
N GLU A 60 29.93 -1.58 -3.35
CA GLU A 60 29.43 -2.39 -2.25
C GLU A 60 27.93 -2.67 -2.38
N GLU A 61 27.53 -3.92 -2.14
CA GLU A 61 26.12 -4.26 -2.00
C GLU A 61 25.54 -3.69 -0.72
N ARG A 62 24.36 -3.06 -0.83
CA ARG A 62 23.60 -2.48 0.25
C ARG A 62 22.10 -2.80 0.15
N PRO A 63 21.38 -2.75 1.28
CA PRO A 63 19.92 -2.89 1.31
C PRO A 63 19.28 -1.73 0.52
N HIS A 64 18.45 -2.04 -0.47
CA HIS A 64 17.81 -0.99 -1.28
C HIS A 64 16.61 -0.33 -0.58
N ASN A 65 15.79 -1.14 0.09
CA ASN A 65 14.57 -0.68 0.77
C ASN A 65 14.80 -0.55 2.28
N ASN A 66 13.86 0.14 2.95
CA ASN A 66 13.78 0.21 4.41
C ASN A 66 13.48 -1.17 5.03
N PHE A 67 13.85 -1.33 6.30
CA PHE A 67 13.43 -2.47 7.13
C PHE A 67 12.13 -2.12 7.85
N ASP A 68 11.06 -2.87 7.60
CA ASP A 68 9.78 -2.69 8.26
C ASP A 68 9.73 -3.55 9.53
N LEU A 69 9.87 -2.95 10.70
CA LEU A 69 9.84 -3.65 11.99
C LEU A 69 8.47 -3.47 12.65
N LEU A 70 7.78 -4.56 12.96
CA LEU A 70 6.49 -4.52 13.66
C LEU A 70 6.62 -5.07 15.08
N ILE A 71 6.24 -4.25 16.05
CA ILE A 71 6.12 -4.66 17.46
C ILE A 71 4.65 -4.99 17.75
N VAL A 72 4.41 -6.19 18.25
CA VAL A 72 3.10 -6.60 18.79
C VAL A 72 3.12 -6.43 20.30
N ALA A 73 2.41 -5.42 20.78
CA ALA A 73 2.27 -5.13 22.20
C ALA A 73 1.19 -6.00 22.85
N GLU A 74 1.42 -6.39 24.10
CA GLU A 74 0.37 -6.94 24.97
C GLU A 74 -0.66 -5.85 25.31
N ALA A 75 -0.16 -4.66 25.63
CA ALA A 75 -0.98 -3.51 25.99
C ALA A 75 -1.88 -3.04 24.84
N HIS A 76 -3.14 -2.75 25.15
CA HIS A 76 -4.11 -2.29 24.16
C HIS A 76 -4.18 -0.77 24.04
N ALA A 77 -3.72 -0.03 25.06
CA ALA A 77 -3.77 1.42 25.08
C ALA A 77 -2.85 2.00 23.98
N HIS A 78 -3.39 2.90 23.15
CA HIS A 78 -2.64 3.56 22.08
C HIS A 78 -1.44 4.33 22.60
N ARG A 79 -1.56 4.98 23.76
CA ARG A 79 -0.45 5.67 24.43
C ARG A 79 0.71 4.72 24.70
N ARG A 80 0.43 3.53 25.26
CA ARG A 80 1.49 2.56 25.57
C ARG A 80 2.16 2.02 24.30
N GLN A 81 1.39 1.77 23.25
CA GLN A 81 1.95 1.39 21.93
C GLN A 81 2.87 2.49 21.37
N ALA A 82 2.46 3.76 21.48
CA ALA A 82 3.30 4.88 21.05
C ALA A 82 4.59 5.01 21.89
N GLU A 83 4.51 4.79 23.20
CA GLU A 83 5.69 4.76 24.09
C GLU A 83 6.65 3.63 23.69
N LEU A 84 6.14 2.42 23.41
CA LEU A 84 6.96 1.29 22.93
C LEU A 84 7.60 1.60 21.58
N LYS A 85 6.87 2.23 20.65
CA LYS A 85 7.41 2.67 19.36
C LYS A 85 8.60 3.60 19.57
N VAL A 86 8.42 4.65 20.36
CA VAL A 86 9.48 5.65 20.63
C VAL A 86 10.68 5.01 21.34
N ALA A 87 10.45 4.12 22.31
CA ALA A 87 11.52 3.41 22.99
C ALA A 87 12.32 2.53 22.02
N ALA A 88 11.64 1.79 21.14
CA ALA A 88 12.28 0.96 20.13
C ALA A 88 13.07 1.79 19.11
N GLU A 89 12.49 2.86 18.57
CA GLU A 89 13.15 3.78 17.64
C GLU A 89 14.44 4.36 18.25
N ARG A 90 14.39 4.77 19.52
CA ARG A 90 15.58 5.25 20.25
C ARG A 90 16.63 4.16 20.44
N ALA A 91 16.21 2.95 20.82
CA ALA A 91 17.12 1.84 21.09
C ALA A 91 17.94 1.43 19.86
N ILE A 92 17.33 1.48 18.68
CA ILE A 92 17.95 1.02 17.43
C ILE A 92 18.55 2.15 16.59
N ALA A 93 18.37 3.42 16.98
CA ALA A 93 18.79 4.59 16.19
C ALA A 93 20.29 4.59 15.87
N LEU A 94 21.14 4.25 16.85
CA LEU A 94 22.59 4.20 16.64
C LEU A 94 22.99 3.06 15.71
N VAL A 95 22.37 1.89 15.86
CA VAL A 95 22.60 0.71 15.02
C VAL A 95 22.20 0.99 13.56
N ALA A 96 21.00 1.55 13.36
CA ALA A 96 20.50 1.93 12.04
C ALA A 96 21.42 2.97 11.36
N ARG A 97 21.87 3.99 12.12
CA ARG A 97 22.78 5.02 11.62
C ARG A 97 24.15 4.45 11.26
N ALA A 98 24.72 3.59 12.10
CA ALA A 98 26.01 2.96 11.85
C ALA A 98 25.98 2.09 10.60
N ALA A 99 24.90 1.32 10.42
CA ALA A 99 24.68 0.49 9.24
C ALA A 99 24.18 1.27 8.01
N ARG A 100 23.92 2.59 8.13
CA ARG A 100 23.37 3.45 7.06
C ARG A 100 22.08 2.91 6.46
N VAL A 101 21.20 2.37 7.30
CA VAL A 101 19.88 1.84 6.89
C VAL A 101 18.75 2.61 7.56
N ALA A 102 17.59 2.63 6.92
CA ALA A 102 16.36 3.09 7.54
C ALA A 102 15.58 1.89 8.10
N ILE A 103 15.14 2.00 9.36
CA ILE A 103 14.27 1.02 10.02
C ILE A 103 12.98 1.73 10.43
N ASP A 104 11.87 1.37 9.78
CA ASP A 104 10.55 1.91 10.08
C ASP A 104 9.86 1.05 11.14
N VAL A 105 9.56 1.64 12.30
CA VAL A 105 8.95 0.91 13.43
C VAL A 105 7.44 1.11 13.44
N GLY A 106 6.69 0.03 13.20
CA GLY A 106 5.26 -0.07 13.41
C GLY A 106 4.92 -0.68 14.76
N THR A 107 3.75 -0.34 15.30
CA THR A 107 3.19 -0.99 16.49
C THR A 107 1.76 -1.42 16.26
N THR A 108 1.38 -2.56 16.84
CA THR A 108 0.01 -3.04 16.96
C THR A 108 -0.15 -3.74 18.30
N SER A 109 -1.35 -4.19 18.65
CA SER A 109 -1.59 -4.97 19.87
C SER A 109 -2.17 -6.34 19.60
N VAL A 110 -1.98 -7.26 20.54
CA VAL A 110 -2.61 -8.59 20.53
C VAL A 110 -4.12 -8.49 20.33
N ARG A 111 -4.80 -7.58 21.04
CA ARG A 111 -6.24 -7.33 20.86
C ARG A 111 -6.57 -6.77 19.50
N ASN A 112 -5.80 -5.81 18.98
CA ASN A 112 -6.06 -5.27 17.65
C ASN A 112 -5.98 -6.39 16.60
N LEU A 113 -4.93 -7.19 16.62
CA LEU A 113 -4.79 -8.33 15.72
C LEU A 113 -5.96 -9.29 15.90
N ARG A 114 -6.27 -9.72 17.13
CA ARG A 114 -7.34 -10.69 17.45
C ARG A 114 -8.68 -10.31 16.82
N TRP A 115 -9.02 -9.03 16.82
CA TRP A 115 -10.30 -8.51 16.33
C TRP A 115 -10.20 -7.81 14.97
N SER A 116 -9.06 -7.85 14.31
CA SER A 116 -8.89 -7.29 12.98
C SER A 116 -9.56 -8.19 11.94
N VAL A 117 -10.16 -7.57 10.93
CA VAL A 117 -10.42 -8.27 9.67
C VAL A 117 -9.08 -8.69 9.06
N CYS A 118 -9.06 -9.72 8.22
CA CYS A 118 -7.81 -10.05 7.52
C CYS A 118 -7.55 -8.95 6.49
N LEU A 119 -6.47 -8.20 6.70
CA LEU A 119 -5.94 -7.25 5.73
C LEU A 119 -4.83 -7.95 4.94
N VAL A 120 -4.50 -7.43 3.76
CA VAL A 120 -3.37 -7.89 2.94
C VAL A 120 -2.09 -7.94 3.79
N MET A 121 -1.82 -6.86 4.56
CA MET A 121 -0.66 -6.77 5.44
C MET A 121 -0.62 -7.83 6.54
N TRP A 122 -1.78 -8.26 7.06
CA TRP A 122 -1.84 -9.27 8.13
C TRP A 122 -1.63 -10.69 7.60
N TYR A 123 -2.20 -10.98 6.43
CA TYR A 123 -1.90 -12.21 5.69
C TYR A 123 -0.41 -12.28 5.38
N ASP A 124 0.12 -11.23 4.78
CA ASP A 124 1.52 -11.11 4.42
C ASP A 124 2.47 -11.26 5.59
N MET A 125 2.19 -10.59 6.71
CA MET A 125 2.95 -10.70 7.94
C MET A 125 2.93 -12.14 8.47
N ARG A 126 1.78 -12.81 8.50
CA ARG A 126 1.69 -14.17 9.05
C ARG A 126 2.65 -15.13 8.34
N PHE A 127 2.74 -15.05 7.02
CA PHE A 127 3.54 -16.00 6.23
C PHE A 127 4.95 -15.50 5.89
N GLY A 128 5.13 -14.18 5.80
CA GLY A 128 6.31 -13.52 5.29
C GLY A 128 7.04 -12.66 6.32
N HIS A 129 7.04 -13.08 7.59
CA HIS A 129 7.79 -12.41 8.65
C HIS A 129 9.07 -13.17 9.00
N ARG A 130 9.98 -12.43 9.65
CA ARG A 130 11.12 -12.97 10.37
C ARG A 130 11.08 -12.47 11.80
N LEU A 131 11.08 -13.39 12.76
CA LEU A 131 11.14 -13.05 14.18
C LEU A 131 12.43 -12.31 14.50
N VAL A 132 12.32 -11.23 15.27
CA VAL A 132 13.45 -10.45 15.81
C VAL A 132 13.52 -10.63 17.33
N LEU A 133 12.37 -10.65 18.01
CA LEU A 133 12.27 -10.78 19.47
C LEU A 133 10.94 -11.43 19.88
N GLY A 134 10.94 -12.21 20.96
CA GLY A 134 9.72 -12.69 21.62
C GLY A 134 9.20 -14.03 21.12
N ASP A 135 7.87 -14.22 21.18
CA ASP A 135 7.19 -15.47 20.87
C ASP A 135 7.21 -15.78 19.36
N ALA A 136 7.91 -16.85 18.98
CA ALA A 136 8.06 -17.30 17.59
C ALA A 136 6.78 -17.88 16.98
N ASP A 137 5.89 -18.41 17.83
CA ASP A 137 4.70 -19.13 17.40
C ASP A 137 3.48 -18.21 17.31
N TYR A 138 3.57 -17.01 17.90
CA TYR A 138 2.45 -16.07 17.93
C TYR A 138 1.94 -15.68 16.54
N LEU A 139 2.80 -15.20 15.65
CA LEU A 139 2.39 -14.75 14.30
C LEU A 139 1.92 -15.92 13.42
N PRO A 140 2.64 -17.06 13.32
CA PRO A 140 2.14 -18.25 12.64
C PRO A 140 0.77 -18.72 13.15
N GLY A 141 0.56 -18.63 14.47
CA GLY A 141 -0.67 -19.00 15.18
C GLY A 141 -1.90 -18.13 14.85
N LEU A 142 -1.76 -17.04 14.10
CA LEU A 142 -2.87 -16.19 13.65
C LEU A 142 -3.64 -16.82 12.47
N THR A 143 -4.10 -18.06 12.62
CA THR A 143 -4.66 -18.92 11.55
C THR A 143 -5.87 -18.34 10.81
N ARG A 144 -6.54 -17.32 11.36
CA ARG A 144 -7.62 -16.58 10.67
C ARG A 144 -7.14 -15.70 9.52
N PHE A 145 -5.85 -15.39 9.45
CA PHE A 145 -5.28 -14.59 8.38
C PHE A 145 -4.90 -15.52 7.21
N THR A 146 -5.87 -15.75 6.33
CA THR A 146 -5.73 -16.54 5.10
C THR A 146 -6.10 -15.68 3.90
N VAL A 147 -5.66 -16.09 2.70
CA VAL A 147 -5.87 -15.31 1.47
C VAL A 147 -7.36 -15.15 1.16
N GLU A 148 -8.18 -16.16 1.41
CA GLU A 148 -9.63 -16.16 1.18
C GLU A 148 -10.38 -15.22 2.12
N ARG A 149 -9.74 -14.86 3.25
CA ARG A 149 -10.34 -14.00 4.28
C ARG A 149 -9.93 -12.54 4.14
N ILE A 150 -8.98 -12.22 3.25
CA ILE A 150 -8.57 -10.83 2.98
C ILE A 150 -9.82 -10.03 2.60
N ASP A 151 -10.03 -8.90 3.28
CA ASP A 151 -11.14 -8.00 3.02
C ASP A 151 -11.00 -7.38 1.61
N PRO A 152 -11.97 -7.60 0.68
CA PRO A 152 -11.95 -7.01 -0.65
C PRO A 152 -11.81 -5.48 -0.65
N ARG A 153 -12.28 -4.81 0.41
CA ARG A 153 -12.15 -3.35 0.56
C ARG A 153 -10.69 -2.94 0.76
N ASP A 154 -9.89 -3.77 1.43
CA ASP A 154 -8.47 -3.51 1.63
C ASP A 154 -7.70 -3.58 0.31
N VAL A 155 -8.09 -4.50 -0.58
CA VAL A 155 -7.51 -4.62 -1.92
C VAL A 155 -7.85 -3.40 -2.79
N ARG A 156 -9.10 -2.90 -2.71
CA ARG A 156 -9.47 -1.62 -3.34
C ARG A 156 -8.69 -0.44 -2.76
N SER A 157 -8.56 -0.37 -1.43
CA SER A 157 -7.77 0.67 -0.77
C SER A 157 -6.30 0.60 -1.18
N LEU A 158 -5.74 -0.59 -1.37
CA LEU A 158 -4.39 -0.79 -1.91
C LEU A 158 -4.26 -0.19 -3.31
N LEU A 159 -5.19 -0.47 -4.22
CA LEU A 159 -5.20 0.10 -5.58
C LEU A 159 -5.20 1.63 -5.55
N VAL A 160 -6.12 2.21 -4.78
CA VAL A 160 -6.25 3.68 -4.71
C VAL A 160 -5.02 4.28 -4.05
N ASN A 161 -4.51 3.72 -2.95
CA ASN A 161 -3.29 4.19 -2.30
C ASN A 161 -2.09 4.19 -3.25
N ARG A 162 -1.92 3.12 -4.02
CA ARG A 162 -0.83 2.97 -4.98
C ARG A 162 -1.02 3.88 -6.19
N GLY A 163 -2.25 4.05 -6.64
CA GLY A 163 -2.62 4.96 -7.72
C GLY A 163 -2.49 6.43 -7.35
N THR A 164 -2.69 6.80 -6.08
CA THR A 164 -2.48 8.17 -5.58
C THR A 164 -1.05 8.64 -5.81
N LEU A 165 -0.06 7.74 -5.76
CA LEU A 165 1.33 8.09 -6.09
C LEU A 165 1.48 8.55 -7.55
N LEU A 166 0.69 8.01 -8.47
CA LEU A 166 0.67 8.44 -9.88
C LEU A 166 -0.02 9.80 -10.04
N VAL A 167 -1.06 10.05 -9.26
CA VAL A 167 -1.72 11.37 -9.21
C VAL A 167 -0.75 12.41 -8.66
N LEU A 168 0.02 12.08 -7.61
CA LEU A 168 1.09 12.92 -7.09
C LEU A 168 2.16 13.22 -8.13
N ASN A 169 2.56 12.23 -8.95
CA ASN A 169 3.57 12.43 -9.98
C ASN A 169 3.22 13.58 -10.93
N ARG A 170 1.95 13.89 -11.17
CA ARG A 170 1.53 15.01 -12.03
C ARG A 170 1.92 16.39 -11.48
N LEU A 171 2.19 16.50 -10.18
CA LEU A 171 2.68 17.71 -9.54
C LEU A 171 4.21 17.77 -9.45
N LEU A 172 4.90 16.69 -9.85
CA LEU A 172 6.36 16.63 -9.84
C LEU A 172 6.93 17.09 -11.17
N ASP A 173 8.03 17.82 -11.09
CA ASP A 173 8.81 18.27 -12.24
C ASP A 173 9.72 17.14 -12.73
N ALA A 174 9.52 16.69 -13.97
CA ALA A 174 10.32 15.62 -14.56
C ALA A 174 11.77 16.06 -14.91
N GLY A 175 12.02 17.37 -15.00
CA GLY A 175 13.36 17.93 -15.19
C GLY A 175 14.24 17.86 -13.94
N ASP A 176 13.63 17.84 -12.76
CA ASP A 176 14.35 17.67 -11.50
C ASP A 176 14.73 16.18 -11.29
N PRO A 177 16.02 15.85 -11.10
CA PRO A 177 16.47 14.48 -10.95
C PRO A 177 15.87 13.73 -9.75
N VAL A 178 15.61 14.41 -8.63
CA VAL A 178 15.03 13.83 -7.42
C VAL A 178 13.55 13.50 -7.65
N HIS A 179 12.81 14.42 -8.26
CA HIS A 179 11.42 14.23 -8.66
C HIS A 179 11.28 13.12 -9.69
N ARG A 180 12.10 13.12 -10.74
CA ARG A 180 12.15 12.06 -11.75
C ARG A 180 12.38 10.68 -11.12
N MET A 181 13.29 10.60 -10.16
CA MET A 181 13.55 9.38 -9.40
C MET A 181 12.35 8.94 -8.54
N ALA A 182 11.70 9.90 -7.88
CA ALA A 182 10.48 9.64 -7.12
C ALA A 182 9.36 9.13 -8.04
N MET A 183 9.19 9.75 -9.22
CA MET A 183 8.19 9.36 -10.22
C MET A 183 8.34 7.90 -10.65
N LEU A 184 9.57 7.48 -10.96
CA LEU A 184 9.88 6.10 -11.32
C LEU A 184 9.55 5.14 -10.17
N ARG A 185 10.01 5.42 -8.95
CA ARG A 185 9.71 4.57 -7.77
C ARG A 185 8.21 4.49 -7.48
N HIS A 186 7.48 5.59 -7.63
CA HIS A 186 6.03 5.65 -7.49
C HIS A 186 5.35 4.76 -8.54
N ALA A 187 5.79 4.83 -9.79
CA ALA A 187 5.28 4.00 -10.88
C ALA A 187 5.49 2.51 -10.62
N MET A 188 6.70 2.11 -10.25
CA MET A 188 7.01 0.71 -9.95
C MET A 188 6.15 0.19 -8.79
N LYS A 189 5.97 0.99 -7.73
CA LYS A 189 5.07 0.66 -6.62
C LYS A 189 3.61 0.55 -7.08
N ALA A 190 3.18 1.41 -8.00
CA ALA A 190 1.83 1.38 -8.56
C ALA A 190 1.59 0.11 -9.38
N VAL A 191 2.49 -0.22 -10.31
CA VAL A 191 2.40 -1.44 -11.12
C VAL A 191 2.32 -2.69 -10.23
N ILE A 192 3.19 -2.80 -9.21
CA ILE A 192 3.15 -3.93 -8.27
C ILE A 192 1.81 -3.96 -7.51
N GLY A 193 1.35 -2.82 -7.00
CA GLY A 193 0.07 -2.75 -6.28
C GLY A 193 -1.13 -3.16 -7.12
N PHE A 194 -1.15 -2.75 -8.39
CA PHE A 194 -2.21 -3.09 -9.33
C PHE A 194 -2.17 -4.56 -9.73
N GLY A 195 -0.97 -5.11 -9.98
CA GLY A 195 -0.84 -6.53 -10.29
C GLY A 195 -1.14 -7.43 -9.11
N ASP A 196 -0.78 -7.02 -7.89
CA ASP A 196 -1.14 -7.70 -6.64
C ASP A 196 -2.67 -7.77 -6.49
N ALA A 197 -3.37 -6.66 -6.73
CA ALA A 197 -4.83 -6.64 -6.71
C ALA A 197 -5.45 -7.49 -7.82
N LEU A 198 -4.86 -7.51 -9.02
CA LEU A 198 -5.29 -8.36 -10.12
C LEU A 198 -5.15 -9.84 -9.76
N LEU A 199 -3.99 -10.25 -9.23
CA LEU A 199 -3.77 -11.61 -8.74
C LEU A 199 -4.77 -12.00 -7.65
N PHE A 200 -5.10 -11.07 -6.75
CA PHE A 200 -6.15 -11.29 -5.75
C PHE A 200 -7.51 -11.54 -6.41
N SER A 201 -7.90 -10.72 -7.38
CA SER A 201 -9.20 -10.84 -8.04
C SER A 201 -9.39 -12.18 -8.77
N VAL A 202 -8.30 -12.83 -9.18
CA VAL A 202 -8.33 -14.14 -9.84
C VAL A 202 -7.94 -15.31 -8.92
N GLY A 203 -7.94 -15.09 -7.59
CA GLY A 203 -7.62 -16.14 -6.61
C GLY A 203 -6.16 -16.61 -6.60
N SER A 204 -5.25 -15.85 -7.23
CA SER A 204 -3.84 -16.20 -7.40
C SER A 204 -2.89 -15.37 -6.53
N TYR A 205 -3.40 -14.55 -5.60
CA TYR A 205 -2.56 -13.77 -4.70
C TYR A 205 -1.68 -14.66 -3.81
N HIS A 206 -0.46 -14.18 -3.53
CA HIS A 206 0.48 -14.86 -2.65
C HIS A 206 1.30 -13.84 -1.86
N TRP A 207 1.82 -14.24 -0.70
CA TRP A 207 2.63 -13.36 0.12
C TRP A 207 4.01 -13.13 -0.53
N SER A 208 4.67 -14.15 -1.06
CA SER A 208 5.98 -14.00 -1.72
C SER A 208 5.86 -13.19 -3.02
N TYR A 209 6.71 -12.16 -3.17
CA TYR A 209 6.86 -11.39 -4.40
C TYR A 209 7.44 -12.23 -5.54
N VAL A 210 8.35 -13.15 -5.25
CA VAL A 210 8.89 -14.08 -6.26
C VAL A 210 7.77 -14.94 -6.84
N GLU A 211 6.94 -15.51 -5.96
CA GLU A 211 5.78 -16.30 -6.37
C GLU A 211 4.75 -15.46 -7.12
N LYS A 212 4.43 -14.24 -6.66
CA LYS A 212 3.52 -13.34 -7.38
C LYS A 212 4.04 -12.99 -8.78
N ARG A 213 5.34 -12.77 -8.95
CA ARG A 213 5.97 -12.54 -10.26
C ARG A 213 5.77 -13.75 -11.18
N ALA A 214 6.00 -14.96 -10.68
CA ALA A 214 5.77 -16.19 -11.44
C ALA A 214 4.29 -16.35 -11.83
N ARG A 215 3.36 -16.13 -10.89
CA ARG A 215 1.92 -16.20 -11.14
C ARG A 215 1.44 -15.13 -12.11
N MET A 216 2.00 -13.91 -12.05
CA MET A 216 1.64 -12.85 -13.00
C MET A 216 2.05 -13.22 -14.43
N ARG A 217 3.22 -13.82 -14.63
CA ARG A 217 3.65 -14.32 -15.96
C ARG A 217 2.65 -15.33 -16.54
N ALA A 218 2.04 -16.16 -15.68
CA ALA A 218 1.01 -17.12 -16.07
C ALA A 218 -0.43 -16.56 -16.08
N CYS A 219 -0.64 -15.31 -15.63
CA CYS A 219 -1.97 -14.73 -15.47
C CYS A 219 -2.59 -14.39 -16.83
N ARG A 220 -3.57 -15.19 -17.26
CA ARG A 220 -4.27 -15.02 -18.55
C ARG A 220 -5.17 -13.79 -18.61
N VAL A 221 -5.62 -13.32 -17.45
CA VAL A 221 -6.49 -12.12 -17.33
C VAL A 221 -5.69 -10.83 -17.53
N ALA A 222 -4.39 -10.85 -17.21
CA ALA A 222 -3.49 -9.74 -17.52
C ALA A 222 -3.16 -9.70 -19.02
N SER A 223 -3.11 -8.49 -19.59
CA SER A 223 -2.57 -8.29 -20.94
C SER A 223 -1.07 -8.67 -20.97
N GLY A 224 -0.54 -9.00 -22.16
CA GLY A 224 0.89 -9.23 -22.32
C GLY A 224 1.72 -8.05 -21.83
N ALA A 225 1.36 -6.83 -22.27
CA ALA A 225 1.99 -5.60 -21.84
C ALA A 225 1.98 -5.41 -20.31
N PHE A 226 0.85 -5.69 -19.64
CA PHE A 226 0.79 -5.55 -18.19
C PHE A 226 1.62 -6.61 -17.46
N ARG A 227 1.71 -7.83 -17.98
CA ARG A 227 2.61 -8.87 -17.44
C ARG A 227 4.07 -8.43 -17.52
N ASP A 228 4.48 -7.86 -18.65
CA ASP A 228 5.85 -7.37 -18.84
C ASP A 228 6.17 -6.19 -17.91
N LEU A 229 5.22 -5.25 -17.75
CA LEU A 229 5.34 -4.16 -16.79
C LEU A 229 5.49 -4.66 -15.35
N TYR A 230 4.68 -5.64 -14.95
CA TYR A 230 4.79 -6.22 -13.62
C TYR A 230 6.11 -6.95 -13.42
N ASP A 231 6.60 -7.65 -14.45
CA ASP A 231 7.89 -8.33 -14.41
C ASP A 231 9.05 -7.34 -14.22
N GLN A 232 9.03 -6.24 -14.99
CA GLN A 232 9.98 -5.15 -14.89
C GLN A 232 9.95 -4.51 -13.50
N ALA A 233 8.76 -4.21 -12.98
CA ALA A 233 8.61 -3.61 -11.66
C ALA A 233 9.07 -4.55 -10.53
N ALA A 234 8.80 -5.85 -10.64
CA ALA A 234 9.27 -6.85 -9.69
C ALA A 234 10.80 -7.01 -9.75
N ALA A 235 11.40 -7.02 -10.95
CA ALA A 235 12.85 -7.03 -11.11
C ALA A 235 13.49 -5.77 -10.49
N PHE A 236 12.94 -4.59 -10.79
CA PHE A 236 13.38 -3.32 -10.23
C PHE A 236 13.29 -3.30 -8.70
N ARG A 237 12.25 -3.91 -8.12
CA ARG A 237 12.11 -4.03 -6.66
C ARG A 237 13.26 -4.82 -6.02
N PHE A 238 13.73 -5.87 -6.67
CA PHE A 238 14.79 -6.74 -6.15
C PHE A 238 16.19 -6.18 -6.42
N ARG A 239 16.39 -5.57 -7.59
CA ARG A 239 17.68 -4.98 -7.99
C ARG A 239 17.40 -3.78 -8.92
N PRO A 240 17.21 -2.58 -8.36
CA PRO A 240 16.94 -1.41 -9.18
C PRO A 240 18.17 -1.08 -10.03
N ASP A 241 17.94 -0.79 -11.32
CA ASP A 241 18.97 -0.31 -12.23
C ASP A 241 18.61 1.09 -12.68
N TYR A 242 18.98 2.09 -11.88
CA TYR A 242 18.68 3.48 -12.19
C TYR A 242 19.39 4.00 -13.44
N ALA A 243 20.52 3.42 -13.82
CA ALA A 243 21.27 3.80 -15.01
C ALA A 243 20.52 3.43 -16.28
N ALA A 244 19.88 2.26 -16.32
CA ALA A 244 19.02 1.86 -17.44
C ALA A 244 17.85 2.83 -17.67
N TRP A 245 17.41 3.53 -16.61
CA TRP A 245 16.36 4.54 -16.71
C TRP A 245 16.90 5.94 -16.98
N ALA A 246 18.21 6.19 -17.01
CA ALA A 246 18.77 7.55 -17.06
C ALA A 246 18.32 8.35 -18.29
N ALA A 247 18.22 7.69 -19.46
CA ALA A 247 17.81 8.33 -20.71
C ALA A 247 16.30 8.28 -20.99
N THR A 248 15.52 7.56 -20.17
CA THR A 248 14.07 7.41 -20.39
C THR A 248 13.32 8.71 -20.10
N ASP A 249 12.46 9.14 -21.02
CA ASP A 249 11.43 10.11 -20.68
C ASP A 249 10.38 9.45 -19.77
N VAL A 250 10.53 9.70 -18.46
CA VAL A 250 9.67 9.11 -17.43
C VAL A 250 8.23 9.59 -17.57
N ARG A 251 7.98 10.79 -18.10
CA ARG A 251 6.61 11.31 -18.29
C ARG A 251 5.93 10.55 -19.43
N ALA A 252 6.58 10.47 -20.59
CA ALA A 252 6.06 9.71 -21.72
C ALA A 252 5.86 8.22 -21.38
N TRP A 253 6.81 7.62 -20.64
CA TRP A 253 6.65 6.24 -20.16
C TRP A 253 5.47 6.09 -19.19
N LEU A 254 5.31 7.00 -18.23
CA LEU A 254 4.16 7.01 -17.32
C LEU A 254 2.83 7.08 -18.08
N ASP A 255 2.73 7.97 -19.08
CA ASP A 255 1.54 8.11 -19.91
C ASP A 255 1.24 6.82 -20.69
N GLY A 256 2.29 6.10 -21.10
CA GLY A 256 2.18 4.78 -21.75
C GLY A 256 1.65 3.67 -20.83
N ILE A 257 1.98 3.67 -19.53
CA ILE A 257 1.54 2.60 -18.61
C ILE A 257 0.15 2.83 -18.00
N ILE A 258 -0.32 4.09 -17.93
CA ILE A 258 -1.60 4.45 -17.33
C ILE A 258 -2.79 3.68 -17.94
N PRO A 259 -2.90 3.50 -19.27
CA PRO A 259 -3.97 2.71 -19.87
C PRO A 259 -3.98 1.24 -19.42
N GLU A 260 -2.81 0.60 -19.26
CA GLU A 260 -2.72 -0.79 -18.78
C GLU A 260 -3.13 -0.90 -17.31
N LEU A 261 -2.75 0.08 -16.49
CA LEU A 261 -3.20 0.18 -15.10
C LEU A 261 -4.72 0.39 -15.00
N ALA A 262 -5.30 1.21 -15.86
CA ALA A 262 -6.74 1.43 -15.91
C ALA A 262 -7.50 0.14 -16.24
N LYS A 263 -7.02 -0.65 -17.22
CA LYS A 263 -7.59 -1.97 -17.57
C LYS A 263 -7.50 -2.94 -16.39
N ALA A 264 -6.34 -3.04 -15.75
CA ALA A 264 -6.15 -3.89 -14.57
C ALA A 264 -7.08 -3.50 -13.42
N HIS A 265 -7.23 -2.21 -13.14
CA HIS A 265 -8.15 -1.72 -12.11
C HIS A 265 -9.61 -2.03 -12.45
N GLN A 266 -10.03 -1.84 -13.71
CA GLN A 266 -11.39 -2.15 -14.13
C GLN A 266 -11.71 -3.65 -13.95
N GLN A 267 -10.76 -4.52 -14.27
CA GLN A 267 -10.90 -5.96 -14.10
C GLN A 267 -10.98 -6.39 -12.63
N VAL A 268 -10.17 -5.78 -11.77
CA VAL A 268 -10.25 -5.99 -10.33
C VAL A 268 -11.63 -5.58 -9.83
N GLU A 269 -12.09 -4.37 -10.16
CA GLU A 269 -13.38 -3.86 -9.69
C GLU A 269 -14.57 -4.66 -10.22
N ALA A 270 -14.51 -5.14 -11.46
CA ALA A 270 -15.51 -6.07 -12.00
C ALA A 270 -15.67 -7.30 -11.08
N THR A 271 -14.55 -7.89 -10.67
CA THR A 271 -14.55 -9.03 -9.76
C THR A 271 -15.03 -8.66 -8.36
N LEU A 272 -14.48 -7.59 -7.76
CA LEU A 272 -14.81 -7.19 -6.39
C LEU A 272 -16.28 -6.74 -6.24
N LEU A 273 -16.89 -6.24 -7.33
CA LEU A 273 -18.30 -5.87 -7.37
C LEU A 273 -19.21 -7.01 -7.84
N ALA A 274 -18.64 -8.16 -8.24
CA ALA A 274 -19.34 -9.28 -8.87
C ALA A 274 -20.19 -8.84 -10.09
N ARG A 275 -19.59 -8.06 -10.98
CA ARG A 275 -20.24 -7.49 -12.18
C ARG A 275 -19.29 -7.50 -13.38
N PRO A 276 -19.81 -7.47 -14.62
CA PRO A 276 -18.99 -7.17 -15.78
C PRO A 276 -18.27 -5.81 -15.63
N PRO A 277 -17.13 -5.59 -16.32
CA PRO A 277 -16.50 -4.29 -16.42
C PRO A 277 -17.50 -3.20 -16.78
N LEU A 278 -17.50 -2.11 -16.01
CA LEU A 278 -18.39 -0.97 -16.20
C LEU A 278 -17.61 0.25 -16.70
N PRO A 279 -18.25 1.16 -17.45
CA PRO A 279 -17.70 2.48 -17.68
C PRO A 279 -17.39 3.19 -16.36
N TRP A 280 -16.30 3.96 -16.31
CA TRP A 280 -15.89 4.67 -15.11
C TRP A 280 -16.93 5.70 -14.63
N SER A 281 -17.76 6.22 -15.55
CA SER A 281 -18.92 7.05 -15.20
C SER A 281 -19.92 6.31 -14.33
N ASP A 282 -20.15 5.01 -14.51
CA ASP A 282 -21.13 4.25 -13.75
C ASP A 282 -20.57 3.65 -12.45
N TYR A 283 -19.24 3.62 -12.34
CA TYR A 283 -18.52 3.02 -11.23
C TYR A 283 -18.92 3.58 -9.85
N PRO A 284 -19.02 4.91 -9.61
CA PRO A 284 -19.45 5.44 -8.31
C PRO A 284 -20.82 4.89 -7.86
N GLY A 285 -21.76 4.75 -8.80
CA GLY A 285 -23.09 4.21 -8.50
C GLY A 285 -23.05 2.71 -8.19
N ALA A 286 -22.24 1.94 -8.92
CA ALA A 286 -22.06 0.52 -8.68
C ALA A 286 -21.39 0.24 -7.33
N LEU A 287 -20.30 0.95 -7.03
CA LEU A 287 -19.59 0.86 -5.76
C LEU A 287 -20.52 1.25 -4.58
N SER A 288 -21.32 2.30 -4.75
CA SER A 288 -22.28 2.71 -3.74
C SER A 288 -23.30 1.62 -3.44
N ARG A 289 -23.91 1.01 -4.45
CA ARG A 289 -24.86 -0.10 -4.24
C ARG A 289 -24.20 -1.28 -3.53
N ALA A 290 -22.98 -1.64 -3.94
CA ALA A 290 -22.22 -2.74 -3.33
C ALA A 290 -21.88 -2.48 -1.85
N ALA A 291 -21.79 -1.22 -1.41
CA ALA A 291 -21.55 -0.90 0.00
C ALA A 291 -22.65 -1.42 0.95
N LEU A 292 -23.87 -1.58 0.43
CA LEU A 292 -25.02 -2.15 1.14
C LEU A 292 -25.12 -3.66 0.97
N SER A 293 -24.67 -4.19 -0.17
CA SER A 293 -24.66 -5.61 -0.48
C SER A 293 -23.53 -6.31 0.28
N GLY A 294 -23.84 -6.84 1.45
CA GLY A 294 -22.95 -7.71 2.22
C GLY A 294 -23.22 -7.61 3.71
N PRO A 295 -23.28 -8.75 4.43
CA PRO A 295 -23.44 -8.73 5.87
C PRO A 295 -22.28 -7.95 6.48
N PRO A 296 -22.53 -7.05 7.45
CA PRO A 296 -21.44 -6.48 8.22
C PRO A 296 -20.69 -7.66 8.84
N SER A 297 -19.38 -7.76 8.61
CA SER A 297 -18.53 -8.85 9.11
C SER A 297 -18.29 -8.79 10.63
N GLY A 298 -19.30 -8.34 11.38
CA GLY A 298 -19.33 -8.20 12.83
C GLY A 298 -19.92 -6.88 13.31
N PRO A 299 -20.14 -6.74 14.63
CA PRO A 299 -20.74 -5.56 15.24
C PRO A 299 -19.95 -4.26 14.97
N ARG A 300 -18.62 -4.33 14.83
CA ARG A 300 -17.79 -3.17 14.46
C ARG A 300 -18.09 -2.65 13.05
N ALA A 301 -18.35 -3.53 12.09
CA ALA A 301 -18.70 -3.12 10.73
C ALA A 301 -20.07 -2.43 10.70
N LEU A 302 -21.00 -2.87 11.55
CA LEU A 302 -22.30 -2.23 11.73
C LEU A 302 -22.17 -0.84 12.38
N VAL A 303 -21.38 -0.71 13.45
CA VAL A 303 -21.07 0.59 14.08
C VAL A 303 -20.39 1.54 13.10
N ARG A 304 -19.45 1.05 12.29
CA ARG A 304 -18.78 1.87 11.27
C ARG A 304 -19.78 2.37 10.20
N ARG A 305 -20.69 1.50 9.73
CA ARG A 305 -21.78 1.89 8.82
C ARG A 305 -22.69 2.95 9.46
N ALA A 306 -23.10 2.76 10.71
CA ALA A 306 -23.92 3.73 11.43
C ALA A 306 -23.20 5.09 11.59
N ARG A 307 -21.92 5.08 11.98
CA ARG A 307 -21.09 6.30 12.05
C ARG A 307 -20.95 7.00 10.70
N SER A 308 -20.74 6.24 9.62
CA SER A 308 -20.63 6.84 8.28
C SER A 308 -21.93 7.51 7.84
N LEU A 309 -23.10 6.99 8.25
CA LEU A 309 -24.38 7.64 7.95
C LEU A 309 -24.48 9.05 8.56
N MET A 310 -24.03 9.23 9.81
CA MET A 310 -24.11 10.50 10.54
C MET A 310 -23.18 11.59 9.98
N GLY A 311 -22.05 11.23 9.37
CA GLY A 311 -21.06 12.19 8.82
C GLY A 311 -21.05 12.28 7.29
N SER A 312 -21.98 11.60 6.61
CA SER A 312 -21.92 11.46 5.16
C SER A 312 -22.50 12.65 4.40
N ARG A 313 -21.71 13.18 3.47
CA ARG A 313 -22.17 14.12 2.45
C ARG A 313 -23.26 13.48 1.58
N PRO A 314 -24.25 14.26 1.11
CA PRO A 314 -25.23 13.78 0.15
C PRO A 314 -24.54 13.25 -1.12
N CYS A 315 -25.19 12.31 -1.80
CA CYS A 315 -24.70 11.78 -3.06
C CYS A 315 -24.67 12.90 -4.10
N PRO A 316 -23.50 13.28 -4.65
CA PRO A 316 -23.37 14.47 -5.49
C PRO A 316 -23.69 14.21 -6.97
N PHE A 317 -24.21 13.03 -7.30
CA PHE A 317 -24.57 12.62 -8.66
C PHE A 317 -25.96 11.96 -8.68
N PRO A 318 -26.65 11.99 -9.83
CA PRO A 318 -27.92 11.29 -10.02
C PRO A 318 -27.78 9.80 -9.69
N ALA A 319 -28.55 9.33 -8.72
CA ALA A 319 -28.42 7.99 -8.17
C ALA A 319 -29.76 7.47 -7.65
N SER A 320 -29.98 6.15 -7.78
CA SER A 320 -31.14 5.50 -7.16
C SER A 320 -31.10 5.64 -5.63
N THR A 321 -32.26 5.51 -4.98
CA THR A 321 -32.35 5.57 -3.51
C THR A 321 -31.38 4.61 -2.82
N LEU A 322 -31.25 3.38 -3.33
CA LEU A 322 -30.28 2.41 -2.82
C LEU A 322 -28.83 2.91 -2.95
N ALA A 323 -28.46 3.47 -4.10
CA ALA A 323 -27.12 4.02 -4.31
C ALA A 323 -26.86 5.24 -3.41
N ARG A 324 -27.86 6.10 -3.15
CA ARG A 324 -27.72 7.24 -2.22
C ARG A 324 -27.43 6.79 -0.79
N TRP A 325 -28.11 5.76 -0.30
CA TRP A 325 -27.81 5.17 1.00
C TRP A 325 -26.44 4.49 1.03
N GLY A 326 -26.11 3.76 -0.03
CA GLY A 326 -24.83 3.10 -0.18
C GLY A 326 -23.65 4.07 -0.19
N TRP A 327 -23.79 5.21 -0.86
CA TRP A 327 -22.81 6.29 -0.87
C TRP A 327 -22.44 6.77 0.54
N ARG A 328 -23.44 6.86 1.41
CA ARG A 328 -23.26 7.26 2.81
C ARG A 328 -22.50 6.19 3.61
N CYS A 329 -22.68 4.92 3.26
CA CYS A 329 -22.00 3.79 3.89
C CYS A 329 -20.56 3.58 3.41
N LEU A 330 -20.12 4.22 2.32
CA LEU A 330 -18.75 4.07 1.80
C LEU A 330 -17.69 4.67 2.74
N GLY A 331 -18.05 5.71 3.50
CA GLY A 331 -17.08 6.53 4.23
C GLY A 331 -16.11 7.27 3.30
N ALA A 332 -15.18 8.03 3.86
CA ALA A 332 -14.32 8.92 3.07
C ALA A 332 -13.39 8.17 2.10
N SER A 333 -12.77 7.07 2.54
CA SER A 333 -11.90 6.25 1.68
C SER A 333 -12.65 5.63 0.50
N GLY A 334 -13.87 5.12 0.71
CA GLY A 334 -14.69 4.58 -0.39
C GLY A 334 -15.17 5.67 -1.36
N GLN A 335 -15.44 6.88 -0.88
CA GLN A 335 -15.77 8.02 -1.74
C GLN A 335 -14.57 8.49 -2.57
N LEU A 336 -13.36 8.49 -1.98
CA LEU A 336 -12.12 8.74 -2.73
C LEU A 336 -11.90 7.65 -3.78
N ALA A 337 -12.12 6.38 -3.45
CA ALA A 337 -12.06 5.30 -4.42
C ALA A 337 -13.03 5.51 -5.59
N ALA A 338 -14.25 5.99 -5.32
CA ALA A 338 -15.24 6.31 -6.36
C ALA A 338 -14.78 7.46 -7.28
N ALA A 339 -14.13 8.49 -6.73
CA ALA A 339 -13.63 9.62 -7.51
C ALA A 339 -12.34 9.30 -8.29
N PHE A 340 -11.55 8.33 -7.81
CA PHE A 340 -10.20 8.08 -8.30
C PHE A 340 -10.10 7.87 -9.83
N PRO A 341 -10.95 7.06 -10.50
CA PRO A 341 -10.80 6.82 -11.93
C PRO A 341 -10.88 8.09 -12.80
N GLY A 342 -11.83 8.98 -12.51
CA GLY A 342 -11.96 10.26 -13.23
C GLY A 342 -10.85 11.26 -12.90
N VAL A 343 -10.03 11.01 -11.88
CA VAL A 343 -8.82 11.80 -11.60
C VAL A 343 -7.62 11.15 -12.29
N ALA A 344 -7.42 9.85 -12.10
CA ALA A 344 -6.19 9.16 -12.47
C ALA A 344 -6.10 8.76 -13.95
N TYR A 345 -7.24 8.55 -14.63
CA TYR A 345 -7.24 8.00 -15.99
C TYR A 345 -7.78 9.02 -17.00
N PRO A 346 -6.94 9.47 -17.95
CA PRO A 346 -7.43 10.25 -19.09
C PRO A 346 -8.51 9.51 -19.88
N SER A 347 -8.42 8.18 -19.97
CA SER A 347 -9.38 7.31 -20.65
C SER A 347 -10.75 7.18 -19.95
N ALA A 348 -10.95 7.79 -18.78
CA ALA A 348 -12.23 7.72 -18.07
C ALA A 348 -13.35 8.54 -18.73
N GLY A 349 -12.99 9.47 -19.61
CA GLY A 349 -13.93 10.35 -20.32
C GLY A 349 -14.57 11.42 -19.44
N ASP A 350 -15.21 12.40 -20.08
CA ASP A 350 -15.71 13.62 -19.42
C ASP A 350 -16.82 13.34 -18.40
N ALA A 351 -17.65 12.32 -18.65
CA ALA A 351 -18.69 11.91 -17.71
C ALA A 351 -18.10 11.40 -16.39
N SER A 352 -16.99 10.65 -16.42
CA SER A 352 -16.32 10.20 -15.21
C SER A 352 -15.62 11.37 -14.50
N ARG A 353 -14.94 12.25 -15.25
CA ARG A 353 -14.28 13.45 -14.71
C ARG A 353 -15.29 14.36 -14.00
N SER A 354 -16.46 14.58 -14.61
CA SER A 354 -17.54 15.38 -14.05
C SER A 354 -18.07 14.79 -12.73
N ARG A 355 -18.22 13.46 -12.65
CA ARG A 355 -18.60 12.79 -11.41
C ARG A 355 -17.53 12.91 -10.33
N SER A 356 -16.25 12.73 -10.68
CA SER A 356 -15.14 12.93 -9.74
C SER A 356 -15.08 14.37 -9.22
N ALA A 357 -15.27 15.36 -10.10
CA ALA A 357 -15.34 16.77 -9.74
C ALA A 357 -16.48 17.06 -8.76
N ALA A 358 -17.68 16.50 -9.01
CA ALA A 358 -18.82 16.61 -8.10
C ALA A 358 -18.57 15.95 -6.72
N ILE A 359 -17.89 14.79 -6.70
CA ILE A 359 -17.49 14.11 -5.46
C ILE A 359 -16.49 14.92 -4.65
N LEU A 360 -15.55 15.57 -5.33
CA LEU A 360 -14.48 16.35 -4.71
C LEU A 360 -14.91 17.79 -4.39
N GLY A 361 -15.96 18.29 -5.02
CA GLY A 361 -16.43 19.68 -4.88
C GLY A 361 -15.52 20.67 -5.60
N CYS A 362 -15.05 20.35 -6.79
CA CYS A 362 -14.15 21.18 -7.60
C CYS A 362 -14.58 21.26 -9.08
N SER A 363 -13.83 21.99 -9.90
CA SER A 363 -14.00 21.99 -11.36
C SER A 363 -13.41 20.74 -12.00
N THR A 364 -13.75 20.48 -13.28
CA THR A 364 -13.32 19.30 -14.05
C THR A 364 -11.91 19.41 -14.64
N GLY A 365 -11.23 20.55 -14.47
CA GLY A 365 -9.85 20.75 -14.95
C GLY A 365 -8.86 19.81 -14.26
N ASP A 366 -7.87 19.32 -14.99
CA ASP A 366 -6.92 18.30 -14.49
C ASP A 366 -6.18 18.74 -13.23
N ALA A 367 -5.71 20.00 -13.19
CA ALA A 367 -5.03 20.57 -12.03
C ALA A 367 -5.96 20.65 -10.81
N ALA A 368 -7.21 21.08 -11.00
CA ALA A 368 -8.20 21.20 -9.93
C ALA A 368 -8.58 19.83 -9.35
N LEU A 369 -8.86 18.85 -10.22
CA LEU A 369 -9.13 17.47 -9.82
C LEU A 369 -7.96 16.85 -9.05
N THR A 370 -6.73 17.01 -9.56
CA THR A 370 -5.52 16.48 -8.94
C THR A 370 -5.32 17.06 -7.54
N ARG A 371 -5.36 18.39 -7.40
CA ARG A 371 -5.17 19.06 -6.10
C ARG A 371 -6.30 18.74 -5.11
N ALA A 372 -7.55 18.76 -5.55
CA ALA A 372 -8.70 18.43 -4.70
C ALA A 372 -8.67 16.98 -4.21
N PHE A 373 -8.31 16.04 -5.09
CA PHE A 373 -8.15 14.63 -4.72
C PHE A 373 -7.03 14.43 -3.70
N LEU A 374 -5.83 14.96 -3.96
CA LEU A 374 -4.67 14.82 -3.06
C LEU A 374 -4.90 15.52 -1.72
N GLY A 375 -5.54 16.69 -1.73
CA GLY A 375 -5.86 17.42 -0.51
C GLY A 375 -6.85 16.67 0.37
N ARG A 376 -7.84 16.03 -0.26
CA ARG A 376 -8.79 15.17 0.45
C ARG A 376 -8.14 13.85 0.89
N TRP A 377 -7.25 13.26 0.10
CA TRP A 377 -6.49 12.08 0.46
C TRP A 377 -5.66 12.31 1.75
N GLY A 378 -4.94 13.43 1.83
CA GLY A 378 -4.15 13.75 3.02
C GLY A 378 -4.96 14.02 4.29
N ARG A 379 -6.20 14.50 4.15
CA ARG A 379 -7.11 14.69 5.30
C ARG A 379 -7.82 13.42 5.73
N ASP A 380 -8.32 12.65 4.76
CA ASP A 380 -9.31 11.61 5.02
C ASP A 380 -8.74 10.18 4.98
N ALA A 381 -7.58 9.97 4.34
CA ALA A 381 -7.05 8.63 4.06
C ALA A 381 -5.64 8.40 4.64
N ASP A 382 -4.73 9.36 4.54
CA ASP A 382 -3.36 9.23 5.03
C ASP A 382 -2.86 10.51 5.69
N SER A 383 -2.86 10.53 7.03
CA SER A 383 -2.41 11.68 7.82
C SER A 383 -0.92 12.00 7.64
N ASN A 384 -0.11 11.05 7.17
CA ASN A 384 1.32 11.26 6.92
C ASN A 384 1.57 11.85 5.52
N PHE A 385 0.55 11.90 4.66
CA PHE A 385 0.68 12.34 3.29
C PHE A 385 1.18 13.78 3.16
N SER A 386 0.73 14.70 4.03
CA SER A 386 1.21 16.08 4.02
C SER A 386 2.72 16.21 4.29
N ALA A 387 3.30 15.31 5.11
CA ALA A 387 4.74 15.28 5.30
C ALA A 387 5.47 14.79 4.04
N ALA A 388 4.88 13.83 3.31
CA ALA A 388 5.42 13.38 2.03
C ALA A 388 5.39 14.48 0.96
N LEU A 389 4.33 15.30 0.90
CA LEU A 389 4.23 16.43 -0.03
C LEU A 389 5.32 17.49 0.22
N ARG A 390 5.56 17.83 1.49
CA ARG A 390 6.61 18.80 1.88
C ARG A 390 8.00 18.37 1.43
N ARG A 391 8.29 17.05 1.44
CA ARG A 391 9.56 16.51 0.95
C ARG A 391 9.84 16.83 -0.53
N PHE A 392 8.79 17.07 -1.31
CA PHE A 392 8.88 17.40 -2.74
C PHE A 392 8.55 18.88 -3.02
N GLY A 393 8.47 19.73 -2.00
CA GLY A 393 8.11 21.14 -2.17
C GLY A 393 6.69 21.37 -2.72
N VAL A 394 5.81 20.36 -2.65
CA VAL A 394 4.45 20.47 -3.18
C VAL A 394 3.53 21.04 -2.11
N THR A 395 2.88 22.17 -2.41
CA THR A 395 1.83 22.77 -1.59
C THR A 395 0.45 22.52 -2.21
N LEU A 396 -0.52 22.19 -1.36
CA LEU A 396 -1.93 22.06 -1.73
C LEU A 396 -2.70 23.21 -1.09
N GLU A 397 -3.53 23.91 -1.87
CA GLU A 397 -4.36 25.00 -1.37
C GLU A 397 -5.27 24.53 -0.22
N GLY A 398 -5.32 25.31 0.87
CA GLY A 398 -6.16 25.01 2.03
C GLY A 398 -5.58 23.98 3.01
N GLN A 399 -4.26 23.71 2.96
CA GLN A 399 -3.52 23.15 4.09
C GLN A 399 -2.74 24.29 4.78
N PRO A 400 -2.71 24.36 6.13
CA PRO A 400 -1.88 25.34 6.84
C PRO A 400 -0.40 25.14 6.58
#